data_AF-A0A7Y1TRX1-F1
#
_entry.id   AF-A0A7Y1TRX1-F1
#
_cell.length_a   1.000
_cell.length_b   1.000
_cell.length_c   1.000
_cell.angle_alpha   90.00
_cell.angle_beta   90.00
_cell.angle_gamma   90.00
#
_symmetry.space_group_name_H-M   'P 1'
#
loop_
_entity.id
_entity.type
_entity.pdbx_description
1 polymer ?
#
loop_
_entity_poly.entity_id
_entity_poly.type
_entity_poly.pdbx_seq_one_letter_code
_entity_poly.pdbx_strand_id
1 'polypeptide(L)'
;MRKLWRLAIVLVLLLSACEMQANFIFDFEEDGTGEFNFEMGFDEEMEQLLALGSDGEFEFNTLAEQFNADVPGGQVEEFERDGLRFFGASVPFTDAPSLEAEVFGPDSPFETFDFSIDGDIVTLNADVDTSEAFDTGEIPADQVPEGFDLDEVFGIHFQVGMPGEVTSHNADRVLSNGLLEWDLPLVSGAPLTLQATSDLSGGGFPWTMILIIGLLIIAALVVAIVLATRRNQSVEALAATGESAPPSSWLDTGAPEPTDSGAVVSETVTPEPSTAAAEPVAMVAEEAETAAAQVTDDLVEAADAPTDEVSQAAGEAADELTDDEPEFPPA
;
A
#
# COMPACT_ATOMS: atom_id res chain seq x y z
N MET A 1 28.88 2.36 -37.83
CA MET A 1 27.77 1.45 -37.44
C MET A 1 28.10 0.59 -36.21
N ARG A 2 29.06 -0.35 -36.23
CA ARG A 2 29.35 -1.21 -35.04
C ARG A 2 29.74 -0.46 -33.75
N LYS A 3 30.36 0.73 -33.84
CA LYS A 3 30.70 1.56 -32.68
C LYS A 3 29.49 2.31 -32.10
N LEU A 4 28.57 2.75 -32.97
CA LEU A 4 27.31 3.40 -32.55
C LEU A 4 26.38 2.41 -31.86
N TRP A 5 26.32 1.16 -32.34
CA TRP A 5 25.54 0.12 -31.68
C TRP A 5 26.04 -0.21 -30.27
N ARG A 6 27.35 -0.27 -30.05
CA ARG A 6 27.91 -0.49 -28.70
C ARG A 6 27.59 0.67 -27.74
N LEU A 7 27.63 1.90 -28.25
CA LEU A 7 27.31 3.09 -27.47
C LEU A 7 25.79 3.14 -27.16
N ALA A 8 24.94 2.74 -28.09
CA ALA A 8 23.51 2.60 -27.86
C ALA A 8 23.17 1.48 -26.86
N ILE A 9 23.84 0.32 -26.89
CA ILE A 9 23.64 -0.74 -25.89
C ILE A 9 24.06 -0.26 -24.49
N VAL A 10 25.22 0.41 -24.39
CA VAL A 10 25.69 0.94 -23.10
C VAL A 10 24.75 2.03 -22.60
N LEU A 11 24.26 2.91 -23.47
CA LEU A 11 23.27 3.92 -23.11
C LEU A 11 21.95 3.29 -22.64
N VAL A 12 21.46 2.26 -23.33
CA VAL A 12 20.23 1.54 -22.92
C VAL A 12 20.43 0.81 -21.59
N LEU A 13 21.59 0.19 -21.35
CA LEU A 13 21.89 -0.45 -20.08
C LEU A 13 22.07 0.56 -18.93
N LEU A 14 22.53 1.77 -19.23
CA LEU A 14 22.61 2.87 -18.27
C LEU A 14 21.24 3.50 -17.98
N LEU A 15 20.27 3.35 -18.89
CA LEU A 15 18.91 3.86 -18.71
C LEU A 15 17.99 2.87 -18.00
N SER A 16 18.29 1.56 -18.06
CA SER A 16 17.45 0.51 -17.45
C SER A 16 17.81 0.19 -15.99
N ALA A 17 18.61 1.04 -15.34
CA ALA A 17 19.19 0.78 -14.02
C ALA A 17 19.25 2.07 -13.19
N CYS A 18 18.24 2.92 -13.34
CA CYS A 18 18.01 4.03 -12.42
C CYS A 18 16.58 3.86 -11.92
N GLU A 19 16.44 3.24 -10.76
CA GLU A 19 15.18 3.04 -10.07
C GLU A 19 15.24 3.83 -8.76
N MET A 20 14.27 4.73 -8.59
CA MET A 20 14.07 5.47 -7.38
C MET A 20 12.67 5.17 -6.85
N GLN A 21 12.58 4.89 -5.55
CA GLN A 21 11.31 4.55 -4.92
C GLN A 21 11.06 5.45 -3.72
N ALA A 22 9.88 6.06 -3.64
CA ALA A 22 9.43 6.81 -2.47
C ALA A 22 8.16 6.16 -1.91
N ASN A 23 8.20 5.75 -0.64
CA ASN A 23 7.06 5.18 0.06
C ASN A 23 6.60 6.15 1.16
N PHE A 24 5.33 6.54 1.10
CA PHE A 24 4.64 7.29 2.13
C PHE A 24 3.73 6.34 2.91
N ILE A 25 4.12 5.97 4.12
CA ILE A 25 3.50 4.89 4.88
C ILE A 25 2.82 5.48 6.11
N PHE A 26 1.53 5.25 6.25
CA PHE A 26 0.74 5.66 7.40
C PHE A 26 0.23 4.43 8.13
N ASP A 27 0.65 4.22 9.37
CA ASP A 27 0.14 3.13 10.20
C ASP A 27 -0.75 3.69 11.30
N PHE A 28 -2.07 3.51 11.17
CA PHE A 28 -3.06 4.03 12.11
C PHE A 28 -3.42 2.99 13.17
N GLU A 29 -3.40 3.41 14.44
CA GLU A 29 -3.87 2.62 15.57
C GLU A 29 -5.40 2.77 15.78
N GLU A 30 -5.97 1.88 16.61
CA GLU A 30 -7.41 1.85 16.91
C GLU A 30 -7.94 3.12 17.61
N ASP A 31 -7.05 3.91 18.23
CA ASP A 31 -7.41 5.15 18.91
C ASP A 31 -7.24 6.41 18.04
N GLY A 32 -6.80 6.24 16.79
CA GLY A 32 -6.54 7.31 15.84
C GLY A 32 -5.16 7.96 15.95
N THR A 33 -4.30 7.46 16.86
CA THR A 33 -2.87 7.73 16.83
C THR A 33 -2.19 6.90 15.74
N GLY A 34 -0.90 7.13 15.50
CA GLY A 34 -0.17 6.30 14.54
C GLY A 34 1.25 6.76 14.30
N GLU A 35 1.85 6.18 13.26
CA GLU A 35 3.19 6.49 12.81
C GLU A 35 3.18 6.78 11.30
N PHE A 36 3.77 7.93 10.92
CA PHE A 36 4.05 8.25 9.54
C PHE A 36 5.50 7.89 9.25
N ASN A 37 5.72 7.01 8.27
CA ASN A 37 7.03 6.66 7.78
C ASN A 37 7.18 7.13 6.33
N PHE A 38 8.29 7.80 6.05
CA PHE A 38 8.72 8.19 4.73
C PHE A 38 9.98 7.39 4.39
N GLU A 39 9.93 6.58 3.34
CA GLU A 39 11.09 5.83 2.85
C GLU A 39 11.47 6.32 1.46
N MET A 40 12.75 6.62 1.22
CA MET A 40 13.27 6.98 -0.10
C MET A 40 14.44 6.07 -0.46
N GLY A 41 14.25 5.24 -1.47
CA GLY A 41 15.19 4.23 -1.97
C GLY A 41 15.89 4.66 -3.25
N PHE A 42 17.19 4.39 -3.30
CA PHE A 42 18.05 4.66 -4.46
C PHE A 42 18.85 3.40 -4.82
N ASP A 43 19.08 3.18 -6.11
CA ASP A 43 20.10 2.24 -6.56
C ASP A 43 21.51 2.86 -6.54
N GLU A 44 22.52 2.01 -6.73
CA GLU A 44 23.95 2.39 -6.67
C GLU A 44 24.31 3.43 -7.76
N GLU A 45 23.63 3.37 -8.92
CA GLU A 45 23.78 4.29 -10.03
C GLU A 45 23.22 5.68 -9.73
N MET A 46 22.03 5.77 -9.12
CA MET A 46 21.42 7.02 -8.71
C MET A 46 22.20 7.67 -7.57
N GLU A 47 22.70 6.89 -6.61
CA GLU A 47 23.60 7.40 -5.56
C GLU A 47 24.85 8.05 -6.18
N GLN A 48 25.45 7.41 -7.19
CA GLN A 48 26.59 7.98 -7.91
C GLN A 48 26.20 9.26 -8.65
N LEU A 49 25.02 9.29 -9.29
CA LEU A 49 24.54 10.48 -9.99
C LEU A 49 24.33 11.66 -9.03
N LEU A 50 23.70 11.41 -7.88
CA LEU A 50 23.49 12.41 -6.83
C LEU A 50 24.84 12.90 -6.27
N ALA A 51 25.79 12.00 -6.04
CA ALA A 51 27.14 12.36 -5.62
C ALA A 51 27.92 13.19 -6.66
N LEU A 52 27.58 13.12 -7.95
CA LEU A 52 28.12 14.02 -8.98
C LEU A 52 27.47 15.41 -8.95
N GLY A 53 26.21 15.50 -8.50
CA GLY A 53 25.44 16.75 -8.43
C GLY A 53 25.75 17.57 -7.17
N SER A 54 26.05 16.91 -6.05
CA SER A 54 26.56 17.57 -4.84
C SER A 54 28.06 17.82 -4.95
N ASP A 55 28.57 18.91 -4.34
CA ASP A 55 30.01 19.21 -4.24
C ASP A 55 30.79 18.17 -3.36
N GLY A 56 30.26 16.95 -3.17
CA GLY A 56 30.76 15.89 -2.30
C GLY A 56 29.97 14.59 -2.42
N GLU A 57 30.39 13.55 -1.68
CA GLU A 57 29.64 12.28 -1.56
C GLU A 57 28.26 12.56 -0.95
N PHE A 58 27.22 11.96 -1.52
CA PHE A 58 25.88 12.00 -0.94
C PHE A 58 25.90 11.26 0.40
N GLU A 59 25.88 12.01 1.50
CA GLU A 59 25.93 11.46 2.85
C GLU A 59 24.52 11.43 3.46
N PHE A 60 23.92 10.25 3.53
CA PHE A 60 22.64 10.03 4.23
C PHE A 60 22.64 10.55 5.68
N ASN A 61 23.81 10.59 6.33
CA ASN A 61 23.95 11.19 7.66
C ASN A 61 23.59 12.68 7.68
N THR A 62 23.91 13.44 6.61
CA THR A 62 23.55 14.85 6.52
C THR A 62 22.04 15.03 6.38
N LEU A 63 21.38 14.19 5.58
CA LEU A 63 19.91 14.16 5.48
C LEU A 63 19.27 13.80 6.82
N ALA A 64 19.84 12.82 7.53
CA ALA A 64 19.37 12.44 8.86
C ALA A 64 19.49 13.59 9.87
N GLU A 65 20.63 14.29 9.87
CA GLU A 65 20.85 15.45 10.74
C GLU A 65 19.88 16.60 10.42
N GLN A 66 19.63 16.85 9.13
CA GLN A 66 18.66 17.86 8.69
C GLN A 66 17.23 17.48 9.09
N PHE A 67 16.79 16.26 8.79
CA PHE A 67 15.46 15.78 9.16
C PHE A 67 15.21 15.87 10.66
N ASN A 68 16.18 15.42 11.48
CA ASN A 68 16.06 15.50 12.93
C ASN A 68 16.04 16.94 13.47
N ALA A 69 16.63 17.90 12.74
CA ALA A 69 16.57 19.31 13.10
C ALA A 69 15.20 19.93 12.79
N ASP A 70 14.58 19.52 11.68
CA ASP A 70 13.31 20.06 11.19
C ASP A 70 12.10 19.36 11.84
N VAL A 71 12.22 18.08 12.20
CA VAL A 71 11.16 17.26 12.77
C VAL A 71 11.56 16.70 14.15
N PRO A 72 11.27 17.44 15.25
CA PRO A 72 11.63 17.01 16.59
C PRO A 72 10.95 15.70 16.98
N GLY A 73 11.75 14.70 17.36
CA GLY A 73 11.22 13.37 17.72
C GLY A 73 11.09 12.40 16.55
N GLY A 74 11.47 12.83 15.35
CA GLY A 74 11.67 11.96 14.21
C GLY A 74 12.76 10.91 14.48
N GLN A 75 12.61 9.74 13.89
CA GLN A 75 13.63 8.70 13.84
C GLN A 75 14.08 8.53 12.40
N VAL A 76 15.37 8.35 12.19
CA VAL A 76 15.92 8.13 10.86
C VAL A 76 16.68 6.81 10.88
N GLU A 77 16.45 5.99 9.85
CA GLU A 77 17.14 4.73 9.64
C GLU A 77 17.57 4.56 8.19
N GLU A 78 18.59 3.73 8.02
CA GLU A 78 19.10 3.35 6.70
C GLU A 78 19.00 1.83 6.60
N PHE A 79 18.45 1.33 5.49
CA PHE A 79 18.32 -0.10 5.25
C PHE A 79 18.34 -0.43 3.76
N GLU A 80 18.52 -1.70 3.42
CA GLU A 80 18.54 -2.17 2.02
C GLU A 80 17.35 -3.10 1.78
N ARG A 81 16.61 -2.88 0.69
CA ARG A 81 15.44 -3.68 0.30
C ARG A 81 15.39 -3.77 -1.22
N ASP A 82 15.25 -4.99 -1.74
CA ASP A 82 15.16 -5.27 -3.18
C ASP A 82 16.29 -4.69 -4.05
N GLY A 83 17.48 -4.51 -3.47
CA GLY A 83 18.65 -3.95 -4.16
C GLY A 83 18.72 -2.42 -4.16
N LEU A 84 17.73 -1.76 -3.54
CA LEU A 84 17.73 -0.33 -3.28
C LEU A 84 18.19 -0.06 -1.84
N ARG A 85 18.92 1.03 -1.66
CA ARG A 85 19.31 1.57 -0.36
C ARG A 85 18.35 2.68 0.03
N PHE A 86 17.61 2.45 1.11
CA PHE A 86 16.58 3.33 1.61
C PHE A 86 17.08 4.20 2.75
N PHE A 87 16.65 5.45 2.70
CA PHE A 87 16.57 6.37 3.82
C PHE A 87 15.13 6.36 4.34
N GLY A 88 14.92 5.84 5.55
CA GLY A 88 13.64 5.86 6.23
C GLY A 88 13.60 6.96 7.29
N ALA A 89 12.51 7.69 7.37
CA ALA A 89 12.23 8.66 8.40
C ALA A 89 10.85 8.38 9.00
N SER A 90 10.75 8.31 10.33
CA SER A 90 9.52 8.00 11.05
C SER A 90 9.14 9.12 12.02
N VAL A 91 7.85 9.45 12.08
CA VAL A 91 7.28 10.45 12.98
C VAL A 91 5.98 9.91 13.59
N PRO A 92 5.91 9.75 14.93
CA PRO A 92 4.65 9.40 15.58
C PRO A 92 3.71 10.62 15.61
N PHE A 93 2.42 10.40 15.43
CA PHE A 93 1.39 11.43 15.53
C PHE A 93 0.27 11.03 16.49
N THR A 94 -0.40 12.03 17.08
CA THR A 94 -1.50 11.80 18.04
C THR A 94 -2.87 11.78 17.39
N ASP A 95 -3.00 12.40 16.23
CA ASP A 95 -4.23 12.46 15.45
C ASP A 95 -3.91 12.83 14.00
N ALA A 96 -4.70 12.31 13.06
CA ALA A 96 -4.50 12.50 11.63
C ALA A 96 -4.48 13.99 11.18
N PRO A 97 -5.34 14.89 11.69
CA PRO A 97 -5.30 16.30 11.31
C PRO A 97 -3.99 17.01 11.71
N SER A 98 -3.39 16.62 12.84
CA SER A 98 -2.10 17.18 13.26
C SER A 98 -0.97 16.77 12.32
N LEU A 99 -1.03 15.55 11.78
CA LEU A 99 -0.05 15.06 10.81
C LEU A 99 -0.06 15.89 9.52
N GLU A 100 -1.24 16.21 8.98
CA GLU A 100 -1.39 17.06 7.80
C GLU A 100 -0.70 18.42 7.99
N ALA A 101 -0.98 19.06 9.12
CA ALA A 101 -0.45 20.38 9.44
C ALA A 101 1.07 20.39 9.70
N GLU A 102 1.61 19.33 10.33
CA GLU A 102 3.01 19.28 10.75
C GLU A 102 3.95 18.72 9.68
N VAL A 103 3.51 17.71 8.92
CA VAL A 103 4.38 16.98 7.97
C VAL A 103 4.25 17.51 6.55
N PHE A 104 3.04 17.73 6.07
CA PHE A 104 2.83 18.12 4.66
C PHE A 104 2.81 19.63 4.47
N GLY A 105 2.41 20.38 5.50
CA GLY A 105 2.40 21.84 5.46
C GLY A 105 1.40 22.41 4.43
N PRO A 106 1.55 23.69 4.03
CA PRO A 106 0.63 24.33 3.09
C PRO A 106 0.77 23.82 1.64
N ASP A 107 1.87 23.14 1.32
CA ASP A 107 2.19 22.62 -0.02
C ASP A 107 1.93 21.11 -0.12
N SER A 108 0.97 20.62 0.68
CA SER A 108 0.55 19.22 0.71
C SER A 108 0.02 18.76 -0.65
N PRO A 109 0.37 17.54 -1.12
CA PRO A 109 -0.26 16.95 -2.31
C PRO A 109 -1.71 16.50 -2.06
N PHE A 110 -2.20 16.57 -0.82
CA PHE A 110 -3.56 16.18 -0.46
C PHE A 110 -4.50 17.40 -0.55
N GLU A 111 -5.51 17.32 -1.42
CA GLU A 111 -6.64 18.27 -1.41
C GLU A 111 -7.56 18.00 -0.21
N THR A 112 -7.76 16.72 0.09
CA THR A 112 -8.51 16.25 1.25
C THR A 112 -7.78 15.08 1.90
N PHE A 113 -7.78 15.05 3.23
CA PHE A 113 -7.30 13.92 4.02
C PHE A 113 -8.22 13.72 5.22
N ASP A 114 -9.23 12.86 5.07
CA ASP A 114 -10.17 12.51 6.13
C ASP A 114 -9.89 11.10 6.64
N PHE A 115 -9.47 11.02 7.90
CA PHE A 115 -9.42 9.78 8.66
C PHE A 115 -10.40 9.90 9.82
N SER A 116 -11.39 9.01 9.87
CA SER A 116 -12.46 9.06 10.86
C SER A 116 -12.77 7.69 11.46
N ILE A 117 -13.07 7.69 12.76
CA ILE A 117 -13.49 6.52 13.54
C ILE A 117 -14.92 6.77 14.04
N ASP A 118 -15.89 6.02 13.54
CA ASP A 118 -17.30 6.05 13.98
C ASP A 118 -17.69 4.69 14.58
N GLY A 119 -17.56 4.60 15.90
CA GLY A 119 -17.79 3.36 16.63
C GLY A 119 -16.73 2.31 16.29
N ASP A 120 -17.15 1.21 15.66
CA ASP A 120 -16.27 0.13 15.23
C ASP A 120 -15.83 0.28 13.76
N ILE A 121 -16.27 1.33 13.05
CA ILE A 121 -15.94 1.55 11.63
C ILE A 121 -14.88 2.64 11.51
N VAL A 122 -13.80 2.33 10.82
CA VAL A 122 -12.74 3.29 10.48
C VAL A 122 -12.76 3.55 8.99
N THR A 123 -12.74 4.82 8.60
CA THR A 123 -12.78 5.24 7.20
C THR A 123 -11.62 6.17 6.89
N LEU A 124 -10.95 5.91 5.79
CA LEU A 124 -10.00 6.81 5.15
C LEU A 124 -10.59 7.27 3.82
N ASN A 125 -10.64 8.58 3.61
CA ASN A 125 -10.86 9.20 2.30
C ASN A 125 -9.80 10.28 2.10
N ALA A 126 -9.00 10.16 1.05
CA ALA A 126 -8.05 11.20 0.69
C ALA A 126 -8.14 11.48 -0.81
N ASP A 127 -8.04 12.73 -1.20
CA ASP A 127 -7.89 13.14 -2.59
C ASP A 127 -6.48 13.69 -2.77
N VAL A 128 -5.72 13.07 -3.67
CA VAL A 128 -4.32 13.41 -3.96
C VAL A 128 -4.25 14.07 -5.32
N ASP A 129 -3.68 15.27 -5.38
CA ASP A 129 -3.28 15.91 -6.62
C ASP A 129 -1.77 16.14 -6.61
N THR A 130 -1.06 15.27 -7.34
CA THR A 130 0.39 15.37 -7.51
C THR A 130 0.80 16.44 -8.51
N SER A 131 -0.13 17.00 -9.29
CA SER A 131 0.21 17.95 -10.35
C SER A 131 0.81 19.25 -9.81
N GLU A 132 0.39 19.70 -8.62
CA GLU A 132 0.93 20.89 -7.97
C GLU A 132 2.20 20.60 -7.15
N ALA A 133 2.28 19.44 -6.49
CA ALA A 133 3.40 19.08 -5.63
C ALA A 133 4.74 18.99 -6.39
N PHE A 134 4.69 18.55 -7.64
CA PHE A 134 5.87 18.47 -8.53
C PHE A 134 6.07 19.71 -9.42
N ASP A 135 5.17 20.70 -9.35
CA ASP A 135 5.33 22.00 -10.04
C ASP A 135 6.18 23.00 -9.23
N THR A 136 6.85 22.53 -8.16
CA THR A 136 7.77 23.32 -7.32
C THR A 136 9.01 23.87 -8.04
N GLY A 137 9.10 23.72 -9.36
CA GLY A 137 9.94 24.54 -10.23
C GLY A 137 11.40 24.07 -10.37
N GLU A 138 11.77 22.94 -9.77
CA GLU A 138 13.14 22.42 -9.87
C GLU A 138 13.39 21.59 -11.13
N ILE A 139 12.36 20.94 -11.68
CA ILE A 139 12.44 20.24 -12.97
C ILE A 139 11.25 20.69 -13.83
N PRO A 140 11.39 21.78 -14.60
CA PRO A 140 10.29 22.22 -15.43
C PRO A 140 10.04 21.14 -16.50
N ALA A 141 8.76 20.88 -16.77
CA ALA A 141 8.33 19.77 -17.64
C ALA A 141 8.94 19.81 -19.05
N ASP A 142 9.43 20.97 -19.50
CA ASP A 142 10.14 21.15 -20.77
C ASP A 142 11.59 20.64 -20.76
N GLN A 143 12.16 20.36 -19.59
CA GLN A 143 13.48 19.76 -19.42
C GLN A 143 13.46 18.23 -19.38
N VAL A 144 12.29 17.61 -19.19
CA VAL A 144 12.14 16.16 -19.29
C VAL A 144 12.26 15.78 -20.78
N PRO A 145 13.27 14.99 -21.19
CA PRO A 145 13.44 14.63 -22.59
C PRO A 145 12.19 13.95 -23.14
N GLU A 146 11.75 14.32 -24.34
CA GLU A 146 10.62 13.66 -25.00
C GLU A 146 10.86 12.14 -25.08
N GLY A 147 9.97 11.35 -24.47
CA GLY A 147 10.06 9.89 -24.39
C GLY A 147 10.75 9.35 -23.14
N PHE A 148 11.09 10.20 -22.17
CA PHE A 148 11.43 9.77 -20.82
C PHE A 148 10.15 9.70 -19.99
N ASP A 149 9.82 8.50 -19.52
CA ASP A 149 8.68 8.29 -18.65
C ASP A 149 9.16 8.35 -17.20
N LEU A 150 8.81 9.42 -16.49
CA LEU A 150 9.21 9.57 -15.09
C LEU A 150 8.55 8.50 -14.21
N ASP A 151 7.36 8.03 -14.59
CA ASP A 151 6.64 6.99 -13.85
C ASP A 151 7.36 5.62 -13.94
N GLU A 152 8.23 5.41 -14.95
CA GLU A 152 9.06 4.19 -15.07
C GLU A 152 10.31 4.24 -14.18
N VAL A 153 10.78 5.45 -13.85
CA VAL A 153 12.04 5.67 -13.12
C VAL A 153 11.80 5.99 -11.65
N PHE A 154 10.68 6.64 -11.34
CA PHE A 154 10.31 7.07 -10.01
C PHE A 154 9.00 6.39 -9.60
N GLY A 155 9.10 5.37 -8.74
CA GLY A 155 7.95 4.74 -8.11
C GLY A 155 7.55 5.52 -6.87
N ILE A 156 6.38 6.15 -6.86
CA ILE A 156 5.80 6.73 -5.64
C ILE A 156 4.64 5.87 -5.17
N HIS A 157 4.74 5.40 -3.94
CA HIS A 157 3.73 4.55 -3.31
C HIS A 157 3.17 5.24 -2.09
N PHE A 158 1.86 5.31 -2.01
CA PHE A 158 1.14 5.67 -0.80
C PHE A 158 0.63 4.38 -0.15
N GLN A 159 1.04 4.14 1.09
CA GLN A 159 0.75 2.92 1.83
C GLN A 159 0.03 3.24 3.13
N VAL A 160 -1.04 2.49 3.44
CA VAL A 160 -1.80 2.67 4.67
C VAL A 160 -2.05 1.34 5.39
N GLY A 161 -1.65 1.30 6.66
CA GLY A 161 -2.12 0.35 7.66
C GLY A 161 -3.40 0.86 8.29
N MET A 162 -4.51 0.16 8.03
CA MET A 162 -5.81 0.44 8.66
C MET A 162 -5.98 -0.46 9.89
N PRO A 163 -6.47 0.06 11.02
CA PRO A 163 -6.76 -0.77 12.19
C PRO A 163 -7.98 -1.66 11.92
N GLY A 164 -7.99 -2.87 12.46
CA GLY A 164 -9.08 -3.83 12.28
C GLY A 164 -9.04 -4.60 10.95
N GLU A 165 -10.19 -5.15 10.55
CA GLU A 165 -10.33 -5.89 9.28
C GLU A 165 -10.76 -4.93 8.16
N VAL A 166 -9.95 -4.79 7.11
CA VAL A 166 -10.33 -3.99 5.93
C VAL A 166 -11.51 -4.65 5.22
N THR A 167 -12.65 -3.96 5.17
CA THR A 167 -13.90 -4.46 4.56
C THR A 167 -14.11 -3.95 3.13
N SER A 168 -13.56 -2.78 2.80
CA SER A 168 -13.62 -2.16 1.48
C SER A 168 -12.39 -1.30 1.24
N HIS A 169 -11.83 -1.32 0.04
CA HIS A 169 -10.76 -0.41 -0.38
C HIS A 169 -10.74 -0.27 -1.91
N ASN A 170 -10.08 0.77 -2.40
CA ASN A 170 -9.74 0.93 -3.80
C ASN A 170 -8.23 0.92 -4.09
N ALA A 171 -7.42 0.47 -3.12
CA ALA A 171 -5.98 0.28 -3.30
C ALA A 171 -5.63 -0.60 -4.50
N ASP A 172 -4.56 -0.26 -5.21
CA ASP A 172 -4.04 -1.02 -6.34
C ASP A 172 -3.54 -2.40 -5.89
N ARG A 173 -2.94 -2.45 -4.70
CA ARG A 173 -2.37 -3.66 -4.11
C ARG A 173 -2.64 -3.74 -2.61
N VAL A 174 -2.68 -4.97 -2.11
CA VAL A 174 -2.65 -5.28 -0.68
C VAL A 174 -1.39 -6.08 -0.41
N LEU A 175 -0.49 -5.51 0.39
CA LEU A 175 0.81 -6.10 0.71
C LEU A 175 0.66 -7.28 1.67
N SER A 176 1.69 -8.12 1.76
CA SER A 176 1.64 -9.34 2.59
C SER A 176 1.52 -9.07 4.10
N ASN A 177 1.86 -7.86 4.53
CA ASN A 177 1.72 -7.37 5.90
C ASN A 177 0.36 -6.71 6.17
N GLY A 178 -0.52 -6.63 5.16
CA GLY A 178 -1.86 -6.05 5.29
C GLY A 178 -1.94 -4.56 4.96
N LEU A 179 -0.83 -3.90 4.61
CA LEU A 179 -0.89 -2.52 4.13
C LEU A 179 -1.57 -2.44 2.76
N LEU A 180 -2.40 -1.41 2.62
CA LEU A 180 -3.03 -1.02 1.36
C LEU A 180 -2.08 -0.10 0.61
N GLU A 181 -1.81 -0.36 -0.67
CA GLU A 181 -0.86 0.40 -1.48
C GLU A 181 -1.54 0.98 -2.73
N TRP A 182 -1.28 2.26 -2.98
CA TRP A 182 -1.67 2.98 -4.19
C TRP A 182 -0.42 3.50 -4.90
N ASP A 183 -0.40 3.36 -6.23
CA ASP A 183 0.65 3.92 -7.08
C ASP A 183 0.26 5.35 -7.45
N LEU A 184 1.07 6.33 -7.05
CA LEU A 184 0.81 7.74 -7.34
C LEU A 184 1.47 8.14 -8.67
N PRO A 185 0.70 8.52 -9.71
CA PRO A 185 1.28 8.97 -10.97
C PRO A 185 1.93 10.35 -10.81
N LEU A 186 3.12 10.52 -11.38
CA LEU A 186 3.86 11.79 -11.35
C LEU A 186 3.45 12.73 -12.48
N VAL A 187 3.21 12.19 -13.68
CA VAL A 187 3.13 12.99 -14.91
C VAL A 187 1.71 13.12 -15.45
N SER A 188 0.83 12.16 -15.19
CA SER A 188 -0.49 12.11 -15.85
C SER A 188 -1.60 12.94 -15.19
N GLY A 189 -1.32 13.63 -14.08
CA GLY A 189 -2.08 14.82 -13.62
C GLY A 189 -3.59 14.65 -13.45
N ALA A 190 -4.06 13.45 -13.07
CA ALA A 190 -5.44 13.26 -12.66
C ALA A 190 -5.48 13.10 -11.13
N PRO A 191 -6.36 13.82 -10.43
CA PRO A 191 -6.52 13.63 -9.00
C PRO A 191 -6.92 12.18 -8.71
N LEU A 192 -6.26 11.59 -7.73
CA LEU A 192 -6.47 10.22 -7.29
C LEU A 192 -7.21 10.22 -5.96
N THR A 193 -8.39 9.62 -5.94
CA THR A 193 -9.13 9.43 -4.69
C THR A 193 -8.75 8.09 -4.06
N LEU A 194 -8.24 8.13 -2.83
CA LEU A 194 -7.89 6.99 -1.99
C LEU A 194 -9.03 6.73 -1.02
N GLN A 195 -9.52 5.49 -0.97
CA GLN A 195 -10.61 5.09 -0.08
C GLN A 195 -10.33 3.75 0.57
N ALA A 196 -10.49 3.70 1.87
CA ALA A 196 -10.48 2.46 2.64
C ALA A 196 -11.49 2.52 3.79
N THR A 197 -12.07 1.37 4.12
CA THR A 197 -12.94 1.19 5.28
C THR A 197 -12.58 -0.10 5.98
N SER A 198 -12.38 -0.04 7.29
CA SER A 198 -12.15 -1.19 8.14
C SER A 198 -13.13 -1.28 9.29
N ASP A 199 -13.29 -2.49 9.82
CA ASP A 199 -14.15 -2.81 10.94
C ASP A 199 -13.28 -3.35 12.10
N LEU A 200 -13.25 -2.61 13.20
CA LEU A 200 -12.54 -2.97 14.44
C LEU A 200 -13.18 -4.19 15.12
N SER A 201 -14.46 -4.43 14.90
CA SER A 201 -15.17 -5.61 15.42
C SER A 201 -14.89 -6.88 14.61
N GLY A 202 -14.38 -6.75 13.38
CA GLY A 202 -14.12 -7.82 12.42
C GLY A 202 -12.96 -8.76 12.79
N GLY A 203 -12.04 -8.33 13.67
CA GLY A 203 -10.88 -9.12 14.12
C GLY A 203 -11.21 -10.38 14.94
N GLY A 204 -12.48 -10.67 15.18
CA GLY A 204 -12.91 -11.95 15.73
C GLY A 204 -12.73 -13.06 14.69
N PHE A 205 -11.56 -13.72 14.67
CA PHE A 205 -11.39 -15.09 14.17
C PHE A 205 -12.72 -15.82 14.38
N PRO A 206 -13.37 -16.45 13.39
CA PRO A 206 -14.78 -16.80 13.45
C PRO A 206 -15.00 -17.89 14.51
N TRP A 207 -15.04 -17.49 15.78
CA TRP A 207 -15.17 -18.34 16.94
C TRP A 207 -16.51 -19.04 16.88
N THR A 208 -17.51 -18.38 16.29
CA THR A 208 -18.78 -18.96 15.89
C THR A 208 -18.59 -20.15 14.93
N MET A 209 -17.75 -20.02 13.90
CA MET A 209 -17.44 -21.12 12.97
C MET A 209 -16.64 -22.24 13.66
N ILE A 210 -15.63 -21.94 14.50
CA ILE A 210 -14.95 -22.97 15.31
C ILE A 210 -15.95 -23.69 16.21
N LEU A 211 -16.83 -22.97 16.90
CA LEU A 211 -17.82 -23.54 17.80
C LEU A 211 -18.80 -24.44 17.04
N ILE A 212 -19.21 -24.06 15.83
CA ILE A 212 -20.07 -24.89 14.97
C ILE A 212 -19.31 -26.16 14.53
N ILE A 213 -18.06 -26.03 14.06
CA ILE A 213 -17.24 -27.18 13.65
C ILE A 213 -16.97 -28.11 14.85
N GLY A 214 -16.64 -27.56 16.01
CA GLY A 214 -16.43 -28.30 17.24
C GLY A 214 -17.69 -29.05 17.68
N LEU A 215 -18.87 -28.42 17.61
CA LEU A 215 -20.16 -29.05 17.88
C LEU A 215 -20.43 -30.21 16.91
N LEU A 216 -20.17 -30.02 15.61
CA LEU A 216 -20.34 -31.06 14.59
C LEU A 216 -19.42 -32.26 14.83
N ILE A 217 -18.17 -32.03 15.22
CA ILE A 217 -17.22 -33.11 15.56
C ILE A 217 -17.74 -33.89 16.77
N ILE A 218 -18.19 -33.22 17.83
CA ILE A 218 -18.76 -33.88 19.02
C ILE A 218 -20.00 -34.70 18.64
N ALA A 219 -20.92 -34.15 17.85
CA ALA A 219 -22.10 -34.87 17.39
C ALA A 219 -21.75 -36.12 16.57
N ALA A 220 -20.79 -36.00 15.64
CA ALA A 220 -20.29 -37.14 14.86
C ALA A 220 -19.67 -38.22 15.74
N LEU A 221 -18.92 -37.82 16.77
CA LEU A 221 -18.26 -38.73 17.72
C LEU A 221 -19.29 -39.46 18.59
N VAL A 222 -20.35 -38.77 19.03
CA VAL A 222 -21.49 -39.39 19.74
C VAL A 222 -22.20 -40.41 18.83
N VAL A 223 -22.48 -40.06 17.58
CA VAL A 223 -23.09 -40.99 16.61
C VAL A 223 -22.21 -42.21 16.38
N ALA A 224 -20.89 -42.02 16.22
CA ALA A 224 -19.94 -43.12 16.05
C ALA A 224 -19.93 -44.06 17.27
N ILE A 225 -19.93 -43.53 18.50
CA ILE A 225 -20.01 -44.33 19.73
C ILE A 225 -21.34 -45.09 19.83
N VAL A 226 -22.47 -44.45 19.50
CA VAL A 226 -23.79 -45.11 19.50
C VAL A 226 -23.86 -46.23 18.46
N LEU A 227 -23.30 -46.03 17.27
CA LEU A 227 -23.24 -47.07 16.24
C LEU A 227 -22.31 -48.22 16.63
N ALA A 228 -21.15 -47.93 17.25
CA ALA A 228 -20.22 -48.94 17.74
C ALA A 228 -20.83 -49.80 18.86
N THR A 229 -21.51 -49.16 19.83
CA THR A 229 -22.18 -49.87 20.93
C THR A 229 -23.37 -50.72 20.45
N ARG A 230 -24.15 -50.25 19.46
CA ARG A 230 -25.22 -51.04 18.84
C ARG A 230 -24.72 -52.26 18.06
N ARG A 231 -23.58 -52.16 17.37
CA ARG A 231 -23.01 -53.31 16.64
C ARG A 231 -22.62 -54.44 17.59
N ASN A 232 -22.07 -54.14 18.76
CA ASN A 232 -21.68 -55.17 19.74
C ASN A 232 -22.88 -55.96 20.29
N GLN A 233 -24.04 -55.32 20.48
CA GLN A 233 -25.26 -56.01 20.92
C GLN A 233 -25.80 -57.00 19.87
N SER A 234 -25.46 -56.81 18.59
CA SER A 234 -25.89 -57.70 17.51
C SER A 234 -25.05 -58.98 17.43
N VAL A 235 -23.80 -58.94 17.90
CA VAL A 235 -22.89 -60.10 17.91
C VAL A 235 -23.25 -61.08 19.02
N GLU A 236 -23.72 -60.58 20.17
CA GLU A 236 -24.14 -61.42 21.30
C GLU A 236 -25.43 -62.21 21.00
N ALA A 237 -26.34 -61.63 20.18
CA ALA A 237 -27.54 -62.32 19.70
C ALA A 237 -27.22 -63.45 18.69
N LEU A 238 -26.15 -63.33 17.91
CA LEU A 238 -25.68 -64.38 17.00
C LEU A 238 -24.87 -65.46 17.72
N ALA A 239 -24.15 -65.12 18.80
CA ALA A 239 -23.45 -66.10 19.64
C ALA A 239 -24.41 -67.02 20.43
N ALA A 240 -25.62 -66.57 20.75
CA ALA A 240 -26.64 -67.40 21.40
C ALA A 240 -27.27 -68.48 20.50
N THR A 241 -26.96 -68.50 19.19
CA THR A 241 -27.50 -69.48 18.22
C THR A 241 -26.41 -70.36 17.59
N GLY A 242 -25.19 -70.34 18.13
CA GLY A 242 -24.03 -71.07 17.61
C GLY A 242 -23.93 -72.51 18.11
N GLU A 243 -24.45 -73.42 17.30
CA GLU A 243 -24.26 -74.87 17.34
C GLU A 243 -22.77 -75.27 17.46
N SER A 244 -22.53 -76.32 18.26
CA SER A 244 -21.23 -76.86 18.67
C SER A 244 -20.36 -77.29 17.47
N ALA A 245 -19.22 -76.62 17.29
CA ALA A 245 -18.17 -77.08 16.37
C ALA A 245 -17.22 -78.07 17.09
N PRO A 246 -16.78 -79.16 16.43
CA PRO A 246 -15.91 -80.17 17.02
C PRO A 246 -14.44 -79.71 17.10
N PRO A 247 -13.65 -80.30 18.01
CA PRO A 247 -12.24 -79.95 18.22
C PRO A 247 -11.36 -80.53 17.10
N SER A 248 -10.60 -79.68 16.42
CA SER A 248 -9.46 -80.11 15.63
C SER A 248 -8.17 -79.75 16.38
N SER A 249 -7.47 -80.81 16.74
CA SER A 249 -6.10 -80.82 17.22
C SER A 249 -5.15 -80.90 16.01
N TRP A 250 -3.88 -80.58 16.27
CA TRP A 250 -2.65 -80.97 15.57
C TRP A 250 -1.89 -79.90 14.76
N LEU A 251 -0.57 -79.91 15.03
CA LEU A 251 0.58 -79.31 14.33
C LEU A 251 0.82 -77.82 14.61
N ASP A 252 1.72 -77.40 15.51
CA ASP A 252 3.15 -77.73 15.67
C ASP A 252 3.91 -77.77 14.34
N THR A 253 4.69 -76.72 14.05
CA THR A 253 6.13 -76.79 13.70
C THR A 253 6.62 -75.40 13.27
N GLY A 254 7.69 -74.92 13.91
CA GLY A 254 8.77 -74.23 13.19
C GLY A 254 8.88 -72.72 13.33
N ALA A 255 9.69 -72.29 14.30
CA ALA A 255 10.51 -71.07 14.18
C ALA A 255 11.42 -71.18 12.95
N PRO A 256 11.81 -70.05 12.33
CA PRO A 256 13.05 -69.41 12.79
C PRO A 256 13.06 -67.87 12.73
N GLU A 257 13.75 -67.25 13.69
CA GLU A 257 14.48 -65.98 13.51
C GLU A 257 15.51 -66.15 12.37
N PRO A 258 15.91 -65.12 11.58
CA PRO A 258 16.65 -63.98 12.16
C PRO A 258 16.68 -62.65 11.34
N THR A 259 17.35 -61.65 11.92
CA THR A 259 18.15 -60.55 11.30
C THR A 259 17.50 -59.58 10.29
N ASP A 260 17.59 -58.29 10.61
CA ASP A 260 18.61 -57.35 10.07
C ASP A 260 18.05 -55.97 9.71
N SER A 261 18.92 -55.00 10.02
CA SER A 261 19.04 -53.63 9.56
C SER A 261 18.30 -53.26 8.27
N GLY A 262 17.56 -52.17 8.35
CA GLY A 262 17.14 -51.40 7.18
C GLY A 262 16.92 -49.95 7.58
N ALA A 263 17.89 -49.10 7.24
CA ALA A 263 17.86 -47.66 7.43
C ALA A 263 16.58 -47.05 6.83
N VAL A 264 15.87 -46.24 7.61
CA VAL A 264 14.84 -45.34 7.07
C VAL A 264 15.59 -44.10 6.59
N VAL A 265 15.76 -44.03 5.28
CA VAL A 265 16.17 -42.86 4.53
C VAL A 265 15.09 -41.79 4.74
N SER A 266 15.48 -40.64 5.30
CA SER A 266 14.69 -39.43 5.20
C SER A 266 14.68 -38.99 3.74
N GLU A 267 13.55 -39.18 3.04
CA GLU A 267 13.30 -38.49 1.78
C GLU A 267 13.12 -37.00 2.07
N THR A 268 14.13 -36.22 1.70
CA THR A 268 14.01 -34.79 1.46
C THR A 268 13.03 -34.60 0.30
N VAL A 269 11.81 -34.17 0.61
CA VAL A 269 10.86 -33.69 -0.39
C VAL A 269 11.41 -32.36 -0.91
N THR A 270 12.08 -32.42 -2.05
CA THR A 270 12.34 -31.26 -2.91
C THR A 270 11.03 -30.88 -3.58
N PRO A 271 10.44 -29.68 -3.35
CA PRO A 271 9.32 -29.24 -4.15
C PRO A 271 9.79 -29.00 -5.59
N GLU A 272 9.11 -29.66 -6.54
CA GLU A 272 9.21 -29.36 -7.96
C GLU A 272 8.86 -27.88 -8.23
N PRO A 273 9.61 -27.17 -9.09
CA PRO A 273 9.16 -25.89 -9.61
C PRO A 273 7.97 -26.13 -10.55
N SER A 274 6.78 -25.74 -10.09
CA SER A 274 5.57 -25.69 -10.90
C SER A 274 5.75 -24.70 -12.04
N THR A 275 6.24 -25.21 -13.17
CA THR A 275 6.26 -24.52 -14.46
C THR A 275 4.86 -24.62 -15.05
N ALA A 276 3.97 -23.70 -14.65
CA ALA A 276 2.71 -23.50 -15.35
C ALA A 276 2.96 -22.53 -16.52
N ALA A 277 3.12 -23.13 -17.70
CA ALA A 277 3.14 -22.44 -18.97
C ALA A 277 1.81 -21.68 -19.18
N ALA A 278 1.95 -20.45 -19.65
CA ALA A 278 0.89 -19.58 -20.12
C ALA A 278 0.03 -20.23 -21.22
N GLU A 279 -1.28 -20.01 -21.15
CA GLU A 279 -2.14 -19.96 -22.34
C GLU A 279 -2.62 -18.50 -22.54
N PRO A 280 -2.50 -17.94 -23.76
CA PRO A 280 -2.95 -16.59 -24.06
C PRO A 280 -4.45 -16.59 -24.38
N VAL A 281 -5.24 -15.84 -23.62
CA VAL A 281 -6.61 -15.52 -24.01
C VAL A 281 -6.59 -14.28 -24.90
N ALA A 282 -6.81 -14.52 -26.19
CA ALA A 282 -7.02 -13.50 -27.19
C ALA A 282 -8.44 -12.91 -27.10
N MET A 283 -8.50 -11.58 -27.24
CA MET A 283 -9.57 -10.78 -27.87
C MET A 283 -10.99 -10.86 -27.29
N VAL A 284 -11.47 -9.75 -26.72
CA VAL A 284 -12.67 -9.06 -27.23
C VAL A 284 -12.44 -7.54 -27.10
N ALA A 285 -12.25 -6.90 -28.25
CA ALA A 285 -12.53 -5.48 -28.42
C ALA A 285 -14.05 -5.32 -28.51
N GLU A 286 -14.63 -4.44 -27.71
CA GLU A 286 -15.97 -3.93 -27.98
C GLU A 286 -15.92 -2.40 -28.04
N GLU A 287 -16.01 -1.92 -29.27
CA GLU A 287 -16.32 -0.55 -29.64
C GLU A 287 -17.68 -0.15 -29.06
N ALA A 288 -17.73 0.99 -28.37
CA ALA A 288 -18.96 1.75 -28.19
C ALA A 288 -18.71 3.20 -28.57
N GLU A 289 -18.51 3.41 -29.87
CA GLU A 289 -18.80 4.67 -30.53
C GLU A 289 -20.32 4.75 -30.72
N THR A 290 -20.99 5.72 -30.10
CA THR A 290 -22.19 6.32 -30.72
C THR A 290 -22.43 7.75 -30.29
N ALA A 291 -22.37 8.59 -31.31
CA ALA A 291 -22.55 10.01 -31.34
C ALA A 291 -23.96 10.53 -30.97
N ALA A 292 -23.96 11.85 -30.74
CA ALA A 292 -24.93 12.84 -31.19
C ALA A 292 -26.06 13.25 -30.24
N ALA A 293 -25.99 14.53 -29.81
CA ALA A 293 -26.92 15.54 -30.33
C ALA A 293 -26.44 16.97 -29.99
N GLN A 294 -26.07 17.70 -31.05
CA GLN A 294 -26.07 19.15 -31.09
C GLN A 294 -27.51 19.67 -30.98
N VAL A 295 -27.78 20.68 -30.14
CA VAL A 295 -28.96 21.55 -30.27
C VAL A 295 -28.60 23.00 -29.90
N THR A 296 -28.36 23.78 -30.95
CA THR A 296 -28.71 25.19 -31.19
C THR A 296 -28.28 26.30 -30.22
N ASP A 297 -27.25 27.02 -30.65
CA ASP A 297 -27.22 28.46 -30.91
C ASP A 297 -28.60 29.04 -31.29
N ASP A 298 -29.12 30.02 -30.54
CA ASP A 298 -29.70 31.27 -31.07
C ASP A 298 -30.25 32.21 -29.96
N LEU A 299 -29.73 33.45 -29.97
CA LEU A 299 -30.42 34.74 -29.78
C LEU A 299 -31.38 34.96 -28.59
N VAL A 300 -31.01 35.86 -27.66
CA VAL A 300 -31.72 37.16 -27.50
C VAL A 300 -30.75 38.26 -27.07
N GLU A 301 -30.59 39.19 -28.00
CA GLU A 301 -30.01 40.51 -27.94
C GLU A 301 -30.94 41.53 -27.22
N ALA A 302 -30.32 42.60 -26.72
CA ALA A 302 -30.91 43.91 -26.38
C ALA A 302 -31.37 44.17 -24.93
N ALA A 303 -30.58 44.99 -24.22
CA ALA A 303 -31.06 46.29 -23.73
C ALA A 303 -29.87 47.20 -23.40
N ASP A 304 -29.56 48.06 -24.36
CA ASP A 304 -28.75 49.26 -24.23
C ASP A 304 -29.63 50.44 -23.78
N ALA A 305 -29.00 51.54 -23.33
CA ALA A 305 -29.48 52.91 -23.08
C ALA A 305 -29.55 53.39 -21.59
N PRO A 306 -29.47 54.72 -21.32
CA PRO A 306 -28.19 55.44 -21.11
C PRO A 306 -28.20 56.50 -19.95
N THR A 307 -27.01 57.07 -19.69
CA THR A 307 -26.63 58.43 -19.20
C THR A 307 -27.48 59.21 -18.17
N ASP A 308 -26.80 59.72 -17.12
CA ASP A 308 -26.69 61.17 -16.76
C ASP A 308 -25.84 61.32 -15.46
N GLU A 309 -24.61 61.85 -15.51
CA GLU A 309 -24.24 63.25 -15.21
C GLU A 309 -24.94 63.89 -13.99
N VAL A 310 -24.27 63.95 -12.82
CA VAL A 310 -24.23 65.14 -11.94
C VAL A 310 -22.91 65.18 -11.12
N SER A 311 -22.03 66.08 -11.55
CA SER A 311 -21.22 67.04 -10.79
C SER A 311 -20.94 66.88 -9.27
N GLN A 312 -19.63 66.80 -8.98
CA GLN A 312 -18.82 67.87 -8.34
C GLN A 312 -19.09 68.26 -6.87
N ALA A 313 -18.10 68.03 -5.99
CA ALA A 313 -17.28 69.09 -5.36
C ALA A 313 -16.66 68.69 -4.01
N ALA A 314 -15.39 69.07 -3.83
CA ALA A 314 -14.67 69.40 -2.59
C ALA A 314 -14.46 68.28 -1.54
N GLY A 315 -13.30 68.10 -0.92
CA GLY A 315 -12.15 68.98 -0.88
C GLY A 315 -10.96 68.36 -0.14
N GLU A 316 -9.84 69.00 -0.42
CA GLU A 316 -8.54 69.05 0.23
C GLU A 316 -8.61 69.08 1.77
N ALA A 317 -7.93 68.14 2.44
CA ALA A 317 -7.36 68.32 3.77
C ALA A 317 -6.19 67.33 3.95
N ALA A 318 -5.00 67.89 4.05
CA ALA A 318 -3.80 67.25 4.56
C ALA A 318 -3.88 67.10 6.09
N ASP A 319 -3.36 65.99 6.60
CA ASP A 319 -2.87 65.79 7.98
C ASP A 319 -2.01 64.51 7.90
N GLU A 320 -0.68 64.58 7.84
CA GLU A 320 0.23 64.82 8.98
C GLU A 320 -0.04 63.81 10.11
N LEU A 321 0.76 62.74 10.18
CA LEU A 321 1.03 61.88 11.35
C LEU A 321 2.17 60.92 10.93
N THR A 322 3.42 61.41 10.94
CA THR A 322 4.44 61.23 12.00
C THR A 322 5.11 59.87 11.98
N ASP A 323 6.33 59.88 11.41
CA ASP A 323 7.46 59.06 11.80
C ASP A 323 7.66 59.10 13.32
N ASP A 324 7.61 57.96 13.99
CA ASP A 324 8.15 57.77 15.33
C ASP A 324 8.93 56.45 15.34
N GLU A 325 10.24 56.60 15.10
CA GLU A 325 11.28 55.58 15.21
C GLU A 325 11.79 55.57 16.66
N PRO A 326 11.66 54.46 17.42
CA PRO A 326 12.23 54.40 18.76
C PRO A 326 13.74 54.07 18.73
N GLU A 327 14.57 55.07 18.98
CA GLU A 327 15.99 54.90 19.31
C GLU A 327 16.15 54.17 20.66
N PHE A 328 16.77 52.99 20.64
CA PHE A 328 17.33 52.34 21.83
C PHE A 328 18.73 52.91 22.15
N PRO A 329 19.04 53.27 23.40
CA PRO A 329 20.37 53.73 23.76
C PRO A 329 21.38 52.56 23.84
N PRO A 330 22.65 52.78 23.44
CA PRO A 330 23.71 51.79 23.58
C PRO A 330 24.19 51.64 25.04
N ALA A 331 24.70 50.44 25.33
CA ALA A 331 25.26 49.98 26.61
C ALA A 331 26.57 50.66 27.02
#